data_AF-A0A351AQS8-F1
#
_entry.id   AF-A0A351AQS8-F1
#
_cell.length_a   1.000
_cell.length_b   1.000
_cell.length_c   1.000
_cell.angle_alpha   90.00
_cell.angle_beta   90.00
_cell.angle_gamma   90.00
#
_symmetry.space_group_name_H-M   'P 1'
#
loop_
_entity.id
_entity.type
_entity.pdbx_description
1 polymer ?
#
loop_
_entity_poly.entity_id
_entity_poly.type
_entity_poly.pdbx_seq_one_letter_code
_entity_poly.pdbx_strand_id
1 'polypeptide(L)'
;YAVSHGLQWHEDSTNTDSAYKRNCIRNEIFPIFERLNPSFLTTLNEDMERFAQVQSIADEYVHSVSAEVVRHDSDGLPVIDHERLTSQLNWEYVLFRLLEPFGFTSSAVADLADVLKSRGTVSGRKFFASEYLAVTSATGIQVIRSVDFTDGHFGRKDCHLFCSTGGHFDKFSDRSAHVAEPAASVAEPV
;
A
#
# COMPACT_ATOMS: atom_id res chain seq x y z
N TYR A 1 32.21 15.06 11.56
CA TYR A 1 32.51 15.94 10.41
C TYR A 1 32.47 17.42 10.77
N ALA A 2 31.33 17.98 11.21
CA ALA A 2 31.23 19.41 11.55
C ALA A 2 32.22 19.84 12.65
N VAL A 3 32.27 19.08 13.75
CA VAL A 3 33.24 19.29 14.84
C VAL A 3 34.69 19.20 14.36
N SER A 4 35.01 18.23 13.48
CA SER A 4 36.37 18.02 13.00
C SER A 4 36.84 19.07 11.97
N HIS A 5 35.93 19.89 11.43
CA HIS A 5 36.23 20.95 10.45
C HIS A 5 35.92 22.36 10.98
N GLY A 6 35.58 22.50 12.27
CA GLY A 6 35.28 23.79 12.88
C GLY A 6 34.06 24.51 12.30
N LEU A 7 33.13 23.76 11.69
CA LEU A 7 31.91 24.33 11.11
C LEU A 7 30.99 24.74 12.25
N GLN A 8 30.57 26.01 12.26
CA GLN A 8 29.52 26.48 13.17
C GLN A 8 28.16 26.02 12.66
N TRP A 9 27.38 25.37 13.52
CA TRP A 9 25.98 25.07 13.28
C TRP A 9 25.13 25.70 14.39
N HIS A 10 23.89 26.00 14.06
CA HIS A 10 22.88 26.45 15.01
C HIS A 10 21.96 25.28 15.33
N GLU A 11 21.73 24.99 16.61
CA GLU A 11 20.72 24.01 17.02
C GLU A 11 19.35 24.68 17.03
N ASP A 12 18.46 24.24 16.14
CA ASP A 12 17.07 24.68 16.17
C ASP A 12 16.35 24.03 17.36
N SER A 13 15.60 24.84 18.10
CA SER A 13 14.79 24.43 19.26
C SER A 13 13.73 23.39 18.92
N THR A 14 13.33 23.26 17.66
CA THR A 14 12.39 22.23 17.20
C THR A 14 12.98 20.82 17.16
N ASN A 15 14.30 20.66 17.27
CA ASN A 15 14.96 19.34 17.25
C ASN A 15 14.74 18.54 18.52
N THR A 16 14.43 19.21 19.64
CA THR A 16 14.16 18.56 20.93
C THR A 16 12.69 18.24 21.14
N ASP A 17 11.80 18.76 20.30
CA ASP A 17 10.36 18.51 20.41
C ASP A 17 9.98 17.14 19.82
N SER A 18 9.53 16.23 20.69
CA SER A 18 9.05 14.89 20.31
C SER A 18 7.61 14.84 19.80
N ALA A 19 6.88 15.97 19.75
CA ALA A 19 5.50 16.01 19.27
C ALA A 19 5.35 15.50 17.81
N TYR A 20 6.42 15.65 17.01
CA TYR A 20 6.49 15.08 15.67
C TYR A 20 6.88 13.60 15.73
N LYS A 21 6.08 12.73 15.09
CA LYS A 21 6.30 11.27 15.04
C LYS A 21 7.75 10.89 14.68
N ARG A 22 8.37 11.62 13.76
CA ARG A 22 9.78 11.40 13.36
C ARG A 22 10.77 11.73 14.49
N ASN A 23 10.54 12.83 15.21
CA ASN A 23 11.40 13.24 16.32
C ASN A 23 11.25 12.27 17.50
N CYS A 24 10.03 11.80 17.78
CA CYS A 24 9.80 10.73 18.76
C CYS A 24 10.60 9.45 18.41
N ILE A 25 10.55 9.01 17.14
CA ILE A 25 11.34 7.84 16.69
C ILE A 25 12.84 8.05 16.97
N ARG A 26 13.38 9.22 16.63
CA ARG A 26 14.80 9.54 16.81
C ARG A 26 15.21 9.70 18.27
N ASN A 27 14.44 10.46 19.04
CA ASN A 27 14.82 10.94 20.37
C ASN A 27 14.47 9.93 21.47
N GLU A 28 13.45 9.09 21.25
CA GLU A 28 12.95 8.15 22.26
C GLU A 28 13.16 6.70 21.84
N ILE A 29 12.75 6.34 20.61
CA ILE A 29 12.71 4.93 20.19
C ILE A 29 14.09 4.39 19.83
N PHE A 30 14.86 5.10 19.01
CA PHE A 30 16.19 4.64 18.59
C PHE A 30 17.18 4.47 19.75
N PRO A 31 17.26 5.37 20.75
CA PRO A 31 18.13 5.17 21.91
C PRO A 31 17.77 3.92 22.73
N ILE A 32 16.48 3.57 22.81
CA ILE A 32 16.04 2.34 23.49
C ILE A 32 16.54 1.11 22.75
N PHE A 33 16.41 1.10 21.41
CA PHE A 33 16.91 -0.01 20.60
C PHE A 33 18.42 -0.14 20.62
N GLU A 34 19.15 0.98 20.60
CA GLU A 34 20.62 0.98 20.69
C GLU A 34 21.10 0.43 22.05
N ARG A 35 20.39 0.74 23.14
CA ARG A 35 20.67 0.18 24.47
C ARG A 35 20.38 -1.32 24.53
N LEU A 36 19.34 -1.80 23.84
CA LEU A 36 18.97 -3.22 23.81
C LEU A 36 19.93 -4.03 22.94
N ASN A 37 20.27 -3.50 21.76
CA ASN A 37 21.20 -4.08 20.83
C ASN A 37 21.94 -2.95 20.07
N PRO A 38 23.23 -2.68 20.38
CA PRO A 38 24.01 -1.64 19.73
C PRO A 38 24.16 -1.80 18.21
N SER A 39 24.02 -3.03 17.70
CA SER A 39 24.10 -3.34 16.27
C SER A 39 22.77 -3.18 15.51
N PHE A 40 21.66 -2.90 16.22
CA PHE A 40 20.31 -2.90 15.64
C PHE A 40 20.19 -1.97 14.42
N LEU A 41 20.64 -0.72 14.54
CA LEU A 41 20.52 0.24 13.44
C LEU A 41 21.38 -0.16 12.22
N THR A 42 22.54 -0.77 12.47
CA THR A 42 23.40 -1.29 11.39
C THR A 42 22.71 -2.43 10.65
N THR A 43 22.20 -3.43 11.38
CA THR A 43 21.46 -4.55 10.78
C THR A 43 20.21 -4.09 10.06
N LEU A 44 19.44 -3.17 10.65
CA LEU A 44 18.26 -2.60 10.00
C LEU A 44 18.62 -1.89 8.70
N ASN A 45 19.74 -1.16 8.66
CA ASN A 45 20.21 -0.52 7.43
C ASN A 45 20.62 -1.54 6.36
N GLU A 46 21.38 -2.57 6.73
CA GLU A 46 21.73 -3.67 5.82
C GLU A 46 20.48 -4.39 5.28
N ASP A 47 19.47 -4.61 6.12
CA ASP A 47 18.20 -5.21 5.71
C ASP A 47 17.43 -4.28 4.75
N MET A 48 17.39 -2.98 5.01
CA MET A 48 16.80 -1.99 4.09
C MET A 48 17.49 -1.99 2.73
N GLU A 49 18.83 -2.13 2.69
CA GLU A 49 19.58 -2.27 1.44
C GLU A 49 19.22 -3.56 0.69
N ARG A 50 19.09 -4.70 1.39
CA ARG A 50 18.63 -5.96 0.80
C ARG A 50 17.20 -5.85 0.27
N PHE A 51 16.29 -5.19 1.00
CA PHE A 51 14.93 -4.98 0.52
C PHE A 51 14.87 -4.09 -0.72
N ALA A 52 15.73 -3.08 -0.82
CA ALA A 52 15.84 -2.27 -2.04
C ALA A 52 16.29 -3.13 -3.24
N GLN A 53 17.23 -4.06 -3.04
CA GLN A 53 17.64 -5.01 -4.07
C GLN A 53 16.49 -5.95 -4.47
N VAL A 54 15.77 -6.51 -3.50
CA VAL A 54 14.59 -7.36 -3.75
C VAL A 54 13.52 -6.59 -4.53
N GLN A 55 13.27 -5.34 -4.17
CA GLN A 55 12.32 -4.47 -4.87
C GLN A 55 12.74 -4.26 -6.33
N SER A 56 14.02 -3.98 -6.59
CA SER A 56 14.54 -3.82 -7.95
C SER A 56 14.34 -5.09 -8.79
N ILE A 57 14.57 -6.27 -8.21
CA ILE A 57 14.36 -7.56 -8.90
C ILE A 57 12.87 -7.76 -9.18
N ALA A 58 12.01 -7.45 -8.21
CA ALA A 58 10.57 -7.56 -8.38
C ALA A 58 10.04 -6.61 -9.47
N ASP A 59 10.59 -5.39 -9.56
CA ASP A 59 10.24 -4.41 -10.58
C ASP A 59 10.68 -4.86 -11.98
N GLU A 60 11.90 -5.38 -12.12
CA GLU A 60 12.38 -5.96 -13.37
C GLU A 60 11.52 -7.15 -13.82
N TYR A 61 11.17 -8.02 -12.86
CA TYR A 61 10.28 -9.14 -13.12
C TYR A 61 8.91 -8.68 -13.64
N VAL A 62 8.25 -7.76 -12.94
CA VAL A 62 6.95 -7.20 -13.37
C VAL A 62 7.07 -6.54 -14.73
N HIS A 63 8.15 -5.80 -15.00
CA HIS A 63 8.36 -5.15 -16.28
C HIS A 63 8.47 -6.16 -17.43
N SER A 64 9.26 -7.22 -17.24
CA SER A 64 9.43 -8.28 -18.25
C SER A 64 8.11 -8.98 -18.56
N VAL A 65 7.35 -9.37 -17.53
CA VAL A 65 6.04 -10.02 -17.71
C VAL A 65 5.04 -9.04 -18.35
N SER A 66 5.01 -7.79 -17.91
CA SER A 66 4.14 -6.75 -18.45
C SER A 66 4.31 -6.62 -19.97
N ALA A 67 5.55 -6.63 -20.46
CA ALA A 67 5.85 -6.55 -21.90
C ALA A 67 5.28 -7.73 -22.71
N GLU A 68 5.08 -8.90 -22.09
CA GLU A 68 4.55 -10.11 -22.75
C GLU A 68 3.02 -10.19 -22.71
N VAL A 69 2.41 -9.66 -21.65
CA VAL A 69 0.99 -9.85 -21.31
C VAL A 69 0.13 -8.61 -21.55
N VAL A 70 0.71 -7.41 -21.53
CA VAL A 70 -0.02 -6.15 -21.68
C VAL A 70 0.06 -5.66 -23.11
N ARG A 71 -1.11 -5.39 -23.69
CA ARG A 71 -1.27 -4.58 -24.90
C ARG A 71 -1.95 -3.27 -24.52
N HIS A 72 -1.79 -2.23 -25.31
CA HIS A 72 -2.51 -0.98 -25.09
C HIS A 72 -3.63 -0.84 -26.12
N ASP A 73 -4.78 -0.34 -25.69
CA ASP A 73 -5.88 0.00 -26.59
C ASP A 73 -5.66 1.35 -27.30
N SER A 74 -6.67 1.83 -28.03
CA SER A 74 -6.64 3.11 -28.73
C SER A 74 -6.45 4.32 -27.82
N ASP A 75 -6.89 4.22 -26.57
CA ASP A 75 -6.84 5.29 -25.57
C ASP A 75 -5.58 5.21 -24.69
N GLY A 76 -4.69 4.26 -24.99
CA GLY A 76 -3.46 4.02 -24.27
C GLY A 76 -3.67 3.32 -22.92
N LEU A 77 -4.82 2.70 -22.69
CA LEU A 77 -5.11 1.94 -21.48
C LEU A 77 -4.70 0.48 -21.64
N PRO A 78 -4.28 -0.19 -20.54
CA PRO A 78 -3.81 -1.56 -20.61
C PRO A 78 -4.95 -2.56 -20.83
N VAL A 79 -4.72 -3.45 -21.79
CA VAL A 79 -5.47 -4.66 -22.07
C VAL A 79 -4.58 -5.84 -21.74
N ILE A 80 -4.89 -6.52 -20.64
CA ILE A 80 -4.08 -7.59 -20.07
C ILE A 80 -4.60 -8.93 -20.59
N ASP A 81 -3.72 -9.73 -21.18
CA ASP A 81 -4.02 -11.09 -21.61
C ASP A 81 -4.01 -12.04 -20.40
N HIS A 82 -5.19 -12.48 -19.98
CA HIS A 82 -5.33 -13.25 -18.72
C HIS A 82 -4.77 -14.68 -18.80
N GLU A 83 -4.73 -15.31 -19.99
CA GLU A 83 -4.14 -16.65 -20.16
C GLU A 83 -2.62 -16.57 -20.08
N ARG A 84 -2.04 -15.58 -20.77
CA ARG A 84 -0.59 -15.33 -20.69
C ARG A 84 -0.18 -14.91 -19.29
N LEU A 85 -0.96 -14.07 -18.62
CA LEU A 85 -0.70 -13.65 -17.25
C LEU A 85 -0.72 -14.86 -16.29
N THR A 86 -1.79 -15.65 -16.30
CA THR A 86 -1.95 -16.78 -15.35
C THR A 86 -0.95 -17.92 -15.57
N SER A 87 -0.29 -17.95 -16.75
CA SER A 87 0.79 -18.89 -17.06
C SER A 87 2.14 -18.50 -16.45
N GLN A 88 2.27 -17.26 -15.95
CA GLN A 88 3.51 -16.74 -15.36
C GLN A 88 3.62 -17.14 -13.89
N LEU A 89 4.86 -17.24 -13.40
CA LEU A 89 5.13 -17.46 -11.99
C LEU A 89 4.63 -16.26 -11.16
N ASN A 90 4.03 -16.45 -9.98
CA ASN A 90 3.61 -15.34 -9.12
C ASN A 90 2.73 -14.27 -9.83
N TRP A 91 1.91 -14.67 -10.79
CA TRP A 91 1.11 -13.76 -11.62
C TRP A 91 0.16 -12.84 -10.82
N GLU A 92 -0.25 -13.24 -9.62
CA GLU A 92 -1.08 -12.42 -8.71
C GLU A 92 -0.34 -11.14 -8.28
N TYR A 93 0.97 -11.25 -8.03
CA TYR A 93 1.81 -10.10 -7.72
C TYR A 93 1.92 -9.17 -8.94
N VAL A 94 2.11 -9.73 -10.13
CA VAL A 94 2.14 -8.96 -11.37
C VAL A 94 0.82 -8.23 -11.60
N LEU A 95 -0.32 -8.93 -11.43
CA LEU A 95 -1.65 -8.33 -11.54
C LEU A 95 -1.83 -7.14 -10.59
N PHE A 96 -1.41 -7.30 -9.33
CA PHE A 96 -1.45 -6.21 -8.35
C PHE A 96 -0.60 -5.02 -8.78
N ARG A 97 0.65 -5.25 -9.18
CA ARG A 97 1.56 -4.19 -9.61
C ARG A 97 1.11 -3.49 -10.89
N LEU A 98 0.41 -4.19 -11.79
CA LEU A 98 -0.17 -3.61 -13.00
C LEU A 98 -1.38 -2.72 -12.70
N LEU A 99 -2.18 -3.06 -11.68
CA LEU A 99 -3.40 -2.34 -11.35
C LEU A 99 -3.20 -1.24 -10.30
N GLU A 100 -2.14 -1.32 -9.49
CA GLU A 100 -1.77 -0.31 -8.48
C GLU A 100 -1.75 1.14 -9.03
N PRO A 101 -1.17 1.44 -10.21
CA PRO A 101 -1.16 2.81 -10.75
C PRO A 101 -2.56 3.37 -11.06
N PHE A 102 -3.56 2.52 -11.23
CA PHE A 102 -4.95 2.91 -11.50
C PHE A 102 -5.79 3.04 -10.22
N GLY A 103 -5.18 2.87 -9.04
CA GLY A 103 -5.83 3.05 -7.74
C GLY A 103 -6.74 1.90 -7.32
N PHE A 104 -6.55 0.70 -7.88
CA PHE A 104 -7.25 -0.49 -7.39
C PHE A 104 -6.73 -0.87 -6.00
N THR A 105 -7.66 -1.17 -5.09
CA THR A 105 -7.30 -1.64 -3.75
C THR A 105 -6.80 -3.08 -3.80
N SER A 106 -5.95 -3.48 -2.85
CA SER A 106 -5.47 -4.86 -2.74
C SER A 106 -6.62 -5.87 -2.65
N SER A 107 -7.74 -5.51 -2.02
CA SER A 107 -8.93 -6.36 -1.94
C SER A 107 -9.59 -6.55 -3.31
N ALA A 108 -9.77 -5.48 -4.09
CA ALA A 108 -10.38 -5.56 -5.42
C ALA A 108 -9.52 -6.39 -6.40
N VAL A 109 -8.19 -6.28 -6.29
CA VAL A 109 -7.26 -7.11 -7.06
C VAL A 109 -7.33 -8.57 -6.63
N ALA A 110 -7.41 -8.85 -5.32
CA ALA A 110 -7.55 -10.21 -4.81
C ALA A 110 -8.86 -10.86 -5.30
N ASP A 111 -9.98 -10.13 -5.25
CA ASP A 111 -11.26 -10.59 -5.77
C ASP A 111 -11.15 -10.93 -7.26
N LEU A 112 -10.48 -10.07 -8.05
CA LEU A 112 -10.22 -10.31 -9.48
C LEU A 112 -9.35 -11.55 -9.69
N ALA A 113 -8.28 -11.72 -8.91
CA ALA A 113 -7.42 -12.89 -8.97
C ALA A 113 -8.20 -14.18 -8.69
N ASP A 114 -9.11 -14.17 -7.71
CA ASP A 114 -9.96 -15.32 -7.40
C ASP A 114 -10.92 -15.66 -8.54
N VAL A 115 -11.43 -14.65 -9.26
CA VAL A 115 -12.21 -14.89 -10.49
C VAL A 115 -11.38 -15.61 -11.54
N LEU A 116 -10.13 -15.19 -11.76
CA LEU A 116 -9.24 -15.80 -12.75
C LEU A 116 -8.83 -17.23 -12.37
N LYS A 117 -8.73 -17.54 -11.06
CA LYS A 117 -8.48 -18.90 -10.56
C LYS A 117 -9.71 -19.80 -10.72
N SER A 118 -10.91 -19.23 -10.62
CA SER A 118 -12.15 -19.99 -10.68
C SER A 118 -12.37 -20.59 -12.07
N ARG A 119 -12.86 -21.84 -12.14
CA ARG A 119 -13.31 -22.46 -13.40
C ARG A 119 -14.65 -21.92 -13.92
N GLY A 120 -15.12 -20.81 -13.34
CA GLY A 120 -16.41 -20.20 -13.63
C GLY A 120 -16.36 -19.26 -14.82
N THR A 121 -17.45 -18.52 -15.03
CA THR A 121 -17.50 -17.48 -16.05
C THR A 121 -16.60 -16.31 -15.65
N VAL A 122 -15.45 -16.21 -16.34
CA VAL A 122 -14.51 -15.11 -16.14
C VAL A 122 -15.01 -13.82 -16.78
N SER A 123 -15.80 -13.90 -17.86
CA SER A 123 -16.23 -12.74 -18.65
C SER A 123 -17.34 -11.91 -17.98
N GLY A 124 -17.28 -10.58 -18.13
CA GLY A 124 -18.30 -9.61 -17.74
C GLY A 124 -18.26 -9.13 -16.28
N ARG A 125 -17.24 -9.53 -15.50
CA ARG A 125 -17.08 -9.09 -14.11
C ARG A 125 -16.43 -7.71 -14.08
N LYS A 126 -16.88 -6.87 -13.16
CA LYS A 126 -16.47 -5.46 -13.05
C LYS A 126 -15.86 -5.22 -11.68
N PHE A 127 -14.68 -4.61 -11.65
CA PHE A 127 -13.97 -4.22 -10.44
C PHE A 127 -13.72 -2.72 -10.49
N PHE A 128 -13.97 -2.02 -9.37
CA PHE A 128 -14.02 -0.57 -9.34
C PHE A 128 -12.82 0.01 -8.61
N ALA A 129 -12.25 1.06 -9.20
CA ALA A 129 -11.33 2.00 -8.55
C ALA A 129 -11.98 3.39 -8.49
N SER A 130 -11.26 4.40 -8.00
CA SER A 130 -11.76 5.78 -7.91
C SER A 130 -12.11 6.37 -9.29
N GLU A 131 -11.22 6.20 -10.26
CA GLU A 131 -11.33 6.78 -11.62
C GLU A 131 -11.34 5.76 -12.74
N TYR A 132 -11.14 4.47 -12.41
CA TYR A 132 -11.00 3.39 -13.38
C TYR A 132 -11.92 2.21 -13.04
N LEU A 133 -12.20 1.40 -14.05
CA LEU A 133 -12.95 0.17 -13.95
C LEU A 133 -12.17 -0.93 -14.69
N ALA A 134 -11.93 -2.05 -14.02
CA ALA A 134 -11.39 -3.23 -14.66
C ALA A 134 -12.55 -4.16 -15.04
N VAL A 135 -12.63 -4.52 -16.32
CA VAL A 135 -13.65 -5.41 -16.87
C VAL A 135 -12.97 -6.66 -17.39
N THR A 136 -13.40 -7.81 -16.88
CA THR A 136 -12.94 -9.09 -17.42
C THR A 136 -13.70 -9.43 -18.69
N SER A 137 -12.98 -9.86 -19.71
CA SER A 137 -13.48 -10.36 -20.99
C SER A 137 -13.13 -11.84 -21.14
N ALA A 138 -13.58 -12.46 -22.23
CA ALA A 138 -13.31 -13.87 -22.49
C ALA A 138 -11.81 -14.19 -22.66
N THR A 139 -11.01 -13.21 -23.11
CA THR A 139 -9.58 -13.39 -23.45
C THR A 139 -8.65 -12.44 -22.69
N GLY A 140 -9.16 -11.61 -21.79
CA GLY A 140 -8.33 -10.60 -21.13
C GLY A 140 -9.08 -9.69 -20.17
N ILE A 141 -8.35 -8.75 -19.58
CA ILE A 141 -8.83 -7.76 -18.61
C ILE A 141 -8.58 -6.39 -19.22
N GLN A 142 -9.64 -5.59 -19.33
CA GLN A 142 -9.57 -4.23 -19.86
C GLN A 142 -9.72 -3.23 -18.73
N VAL A 143 -8.83 -2.25 -18.66
CA VAL A 143 -8.98 -1.11 -17.76
C VAL A 143 -9.58 0.04 -18.57
N ILE A 144 -10.71 0.57 -18.10
CA ILE A 144 -11.40 1.71 -18.73
C ILE A 144 -11.59 2.84 -17.71
N ARG A 145 -11.79 4.08 -18.16
CA ARG A 145 -12.06 5.19 -17.24
C ARG A 145 -13.52 5.16 -16.78
N SER A 146 -13.78 5.56 -15.54
CA SER A 146 -15.14 5.55 -14.98
C SER A 146 -16.06 6.61 -15.58
N VAL A 147 -15.51 7.60 -16.30
CA VAL A 147 -16.28 8.64 -17.02
C VAL A 147 -16.95 8.13 -18.30
N ASP A 148 -16.53 6.98 -18.83
CA ASP A 148 -17.09 6.41 -20.06
C ASP A 148 -18.47 5.74 -19.85
N PHE A 149 -18.97 5.74 -18.61
CA PHE A 149 -20.26 5.15 -18.22
C PHE A 149 -21.39 6.17 -18.01
N THR A 150 -21.18 7.47 -18.24
CA THR A 150 -22.22 8.50 -18.02
C THR A 150 -23.27 8.60 -19.14
N ASP A 151 -23.71 7.45 -19.68
CA ASP A 151 -24.99 7.31 -20.42
C ASP A 151 -25.87 6.18 -19.85
N GLY A 152 -25.77 5.94 -18.54
CA GLY A 152 -26.72 5.09 -17.82
C GLY A 152 -26.59 5.26 -16.32
N HIS A 153 -27.59 5.88 -15.69
CA HIS A 153 -27.71 6.04 -14.24
C HIS A 153 -27.30 4.77 -13.47
N PHE A 154 -26.17 4.83 -12.76
CA PHE A 154 -25.99 4.05 -11.54
C PHE A 154 -25.29 4.93 -10.51
N GLY A 155 -26.10 5.38 -9.54
CA GLY A 155 -25.64 6.23 -8.45
C GLY A 155 -24.59 5.53 -7.61
N ARG A 156 -23.63 6.33 -7.12
CA ARG A 156 -22.81 6.03 -5.95
C ARG A 156 -23.70 5.76 -4.74
N LYS A 157 -24.28 4.56 -4.64
CA LYS A 157 -24.83 4.01 -3.41
C LYS A 157 -24.56 2.50 -3.43
N ASP A 158 -23.95 2.04 -2.35
CA ASP A 158 -23.82 0.64 -1.96
C ASP A 158 -22.58 -0.11 -2.49
N CYS A 159 -21.38 0.37 -2.11
CA CYS A 159 -20.16 -0.47 -2.02
C CYS A 159 -20.19 -1.49 -0.86
N HIS A 160 -21.33 -1.69 -0.23
CA HIS A 160 -21.56 -2.78 0.72
C HIS A 160 -22.76 -3.58 0.24
N LEU A 161 -22.57 -4.54 -0.66
CA LEU A 161 -23.40 -5.75 -0.72
C LEU A 161 -22.78 -6.72 -1.73
N PHE A 162 -22.03 -7.70 -1.22
CA PHE A 162 -22.00 -9.12 -1.63
C PHE A 162 -20.78 -9.77 -0.96
N CYS A 163 -20.76 -9.77 0.38
CA CYS A 163 -19.89 -10.64 1.16
C CYS A 163 -20.74 -11.82 1.63
N SER A 164 -20.75 -12.91 0.88
CA SER A 164 -21.31 -14.18 1.35
C SER A 164 -20.20 -15.02 1.99
N THR A 165 -20.26 -15.05 3.33
CA THR A 165 -19.97 -16.16 4.25
C THR A 165 -18.53 -16.70 4.39
N GLY A 166 -17.94 -16.33 5.55
CA GLY A 166 -17.10 -17.17 6.43
C GLY A 166 -15.59 -17.10 6.18
N GLY A 167 -14.73 -16.73 7.10
CA GLY A 167 -14.87 -16.30 8.50
C GLY A 167 -13.48 -16.15 9.14
N HIS A 168 -13.40 -15.23 10.10
CA HIS A 168 -12.44 -15.18 11.22
C HIS A 168 -11.01 -14.68 10.96
N PHE A 169 -10.75 -13.40 11.25
CA PHE A 169 -9.55 -12.97 11.99
C PHE A 169 -9.74 -11.59 12.64
N ASP A 170 -8.99 -11.37 13.73
CA ASP A 170 -9.32 -10.62 14.93
C ASP A 170 -9.57 -9.10 14.86
N LYS A 171 -10.49 -8.66 15.73
CA LYS A 171 -10.67 -7.27 16.16
C LYS A 171 -9.67 -6.93 17.26
N PHE A 172 -8.79 -5.97 17.02
CA PHE A 172 -8.18 -5.18 18.08
C PHE A 172 -8.02 -3.72 17.61
N SER A 173 -9.01 -2.88 17.94
CA SER A 173 -8.82 -1.45 18.12
C SER A 173 -9.94 -0.87 18.97
N ASP A 174 -9.53 0.06 19.84
CA ASP A 174 -10.33 0.99 20.64
C ASP A 174 -11.08 0.48 21.87
N ARG A 175 -10.35 0.54 22.99
CA ARG A 175 -10.90 1.09 24.22
C ARG A 175 -10.02 2.26 24.66
N SER A 176 -10.34 3.45 24.15
CA SER A 176 -9.94 4.71 24.76
C SER A 176 -10.58 4.79 26.16
N ALA A 177 -9.76 4.63 27.19
CA ALA A 177 -10.18 4.80 28.57
C ALA A 177 -10.14 6.28 28.94
N HIS A 178 -11.31 6.82 29.28
CA HIS A 178 -11.42 8.01 30.13
C HIS A 178 -10.63 7.78 31.43
N VAL A 179 -9.68 8.66 31.73
CA VAL A 179 -9.20 8.85 33.11
C VAL A 179 -9.21 10.35 33.39
N ALA A 180 -9.97 10.69 34.42
CA ALA A 180 -10.12 12.01 34.99
C ALA A 180 -8.83 12.45 35.70
N GLU A 181 -8.43 13.72 35.52
CA GLU A 181 -7.41 14.37 36.34
C GLU A 181 -8.01 14.83 37.69
N PRO A 182 -7.33 14.62 38.83
CA PRO A 182 -7.62 15.35 40.05
C PRO A 182 -6.80 16.64 40.12
N ALA A 183 -7.47 17.73 40.48
CA ALA A 183 -6.84 19.02 40.77
C ALA A 183 -5.94 18.92 42.02
N ALA A 184 -4.66 19.30 41.88
CA ALA A 184 -3.75 19.47 43.01
C ALA A 184 -2.88 20.73 42.83
N SER A 185 -3.14 21.68 43.74
CA SER A 185 -2.36 22.81 44.27
C SER A 185 -1.19 23.40 43.47
N VAL A 186 -1.35 24.69 43.16
CA VAL A 186 -0.30 25.67 42.86
C VAL A 186 0.56 25.91 44.12
N ALA A 187 1.88 25.77 43.98
CA ALA A 187 2.87 26.36 44.88
C ALA A 187 3.98 26.97 44.00
N GLU A 188 4.07 28.31 44.02
CA GLU A 188 5.17 29.08 43.44
C GLU A 188 6.45 28.94 44.27
N PRO A 189 7.61 29.19 43.66
CA PRO A 189 8.64 29.92 44.40
C PRO A 189 9.31 31.05 43.61
N VAL A 190 9.41 32.19 44.34
CA VAL A 190 10.30 33.36 44.26
C VAL A 190 10.10 34.38 43.13
#